data_AF-A0A3D3VQA5-F1
#
_entry.id   AF-A0A3D3VQA5-F1
#
_cell.length_a   1.000
_cell.length_b   1.000
_cell.length_c   1.000
_cell.angle_alpha   90.00
_cell.angle_beta   90.00
_cell.angle_gamma   90.00
#
_symmetry.space_group_name_H-M   'P 1'
#
loop_
_entity.id
_entity.type
_entity.pdbx_description
1 polymer ?
#
loop_
_entity_poly.entity_id
_entity_poly.type
_entity_poly.pdbx_seq_one_letter_code
_entity_poly.pdbx_strand_id
1 'polypeptide(L)'
;MFCLRQSIGFLGALILGGVGLLAQSAPVADPTEEKNLDGAAKPKVVRLEQVEVQADYDVQTRLPFLPDVEGTRINAGKRTSNIDAHYLPEMKDDNWRQLTATTPGLVVPDESTPLPSFAYRGFDPHRLQSFQVLEDGIPIQADMIGYPEAYYLPPTYPMETME
;
A
#
# COMPACT_ATOMS: atom_id res chain seq x y z
N MET A 1 -14.20 22.51 27.97
CA MET A 1 -14.87 22.08 29.21
C MET A 1 -15.55 20.74 28.94
N PHE A 2 -14.84 19.64 29.19
CA PHE A 2 -15.40 18.29 29.34
C PHE A 2 -14.52 17.60 30.38
N CYS A 3 -15.18 16.97 31.35
CA CYS A 3 -14.65 16.58 32.66
C CYS A 3 -14.93 15.08 32.86
N LEU A 4 -13.90 14.32 33.27
CA LEU A 4 -13.84 13.12 34.15
C LEU A 4 -12.64 12.25 33.69
N ARG A 5 -11.55 12.08 34.46
CA ARG A 5 -11.34 11.28 35.70
C ARG A 5 -11.49 9.77 35.37
N GLN A 6 -10.55 8.85 35.63
CA GLN A 6 -9.83 8.60 36.88
C GLN A 6 -8.66 7.62 36.65
N SER A 7 -7.53 7.85 37.32
CA SER A 7 -6.43 6.90 37.48
C SER A 7 -6.82 5.75 38.41
N ILE A 8 -6.21 4.57 38.24
CA ILE A 8 -5.73 3.68 39.32
C ILE A 8 -4.72 2.72 38.69
N GLY A 9 -3.46 2.80 39.15
CA GLY A 9 -2.48 1.75 38.94
C GLY A 9 -2.69 0.61 39.93
N PHE A 10 -2.38 -0.61 39.53
CA PHE A 10 -2.15 -1.71 40.45
C PHE A 10 -0.84 -2.40 40.09
N LEU A 11 0.17 -2.04 40.87
CA LEU A 11 1.39 -2.79 41.11
C LEU A 11 0.97 -4.01 41.96
N GLY A 12 1.33 -5.24 41.56
CA GLY A 12 1.00 -6.42 42.37
C GLY A 12 1.41 -7.73 41.72
N ALA A 13 2.69 -8.07 41.84
CA ALA A 13 3.21 -9.40 41.58
C ALA A 13 2.59 -10.41 42.56
N LEU A 14 2.16 -11.58 42.07
CA LEU A 14 2.12 -12.79 42.90
C LEU A 14 2.25 -14.05 42.02
N ILE A 15 3.44 -14.62 42.06
CA ILE A 15 3.76 -15.99 41.64
C ILE A 15 3.38 -16.90 42.80
N LEU A 16 2.54 -17.92 42.56
CA LEU A 16 2.48 -19.23 43.22
C LEU A 16 1.34 -19.98 42.49
N GLY A 17 1.50 -21.13 41.85
CA GLY A 17 2.31 -22.27 42.26
C GLY A 17 1.44 -23.25 43.05
N GLY A 18 0.60 -24.04 42.34
CA GLY A 18 0.31 -25.43 42.70
C GLY A 18 -0.87 -25.78 43.62
N VAL A 19 -1.70 -26.68 43.07
CA VAL A 19 -2.27 -27.92 43.69
C VAL A 19 -3.50 -27.83 44.63
N GLY A 20 -4.55 -28.61 44.26
CA GLY A 20 -5.64 -29.12 45.13
C GLY A 20 -7.05 -28.66 44.72
N LEU A 21 -7.84 -29.40 43.92
CA LEU A 21 -8.68 -30.59 44.20
C LEU A 21 -10.06 -30.28 44.85
N LEU A 22 -11.14 -30.60 44.10
CA LEU A 22 -12.47 -31.21 44.45
C LEU A 22 -13.60 -30.64 43.55
N ALA A 23 -14.14 -31.42 42.62
CA ALA A 23 -15.42 -32.18 42.71
C ALA A 23 -16.66 -31.24 42.65
N GLN A 24 -17.70 -31.36 41.81
CA GLN A 24 -18.43 -32.52 41.27
C GLN A 24 -19.45 -32.02 40.21
N SER A 25 -19.76 -32.84 39.21
CA SER A 25 -21.10 -33.46 39.09
C SER A 25 -21.17 -34.37 37.85
N ALA A 26 -21.31 -35.66 38.11
CA ALA A 26 -22.02 -36.60 37.23
C ALA A 26 -23.51 -36.60 37.68
N PRO A 27 -24.51 -37.08 36.90
CA PRO A 27 -24.51 -38.46 36.41
C PRO A 27 -25.22 -38.72 35.07
N VAL A 28 -24.75 -39.67 34.27
CA VAL A 28 -25.63 -40.64 33.56
C VAL A 28 -24.85 -41.95 33.44
N ALA A 29 -25.41 -43.03 33.95
CA ALA A 29 -24.83 -44.38 33.93
C ALA A 29 -25.33 -45.19 32.72
N ASP A 30 -24.36 -45.75 31.97
CA ASP A 30 -24.16 -47.12 31.41
C ASP A 30 -25.34 -48.10 31.21
N PRO A 31 -25.23 -49.15 30.35
CA PRO A 31 -24.00 -49.81 29.83
C PRO A 31 -24.05 -50.07 28.29
N THR A 32 -23.00 -50.50 27.58
CA THR A 32 -22.67 -51.94 27.39
C THR A 32 -21.58 -52.04 26.31
N GLU A 33 -20.47 -52.69 26.68
CA GLU A 33 -19.67 -53.63 25.87
C GLU A 33 -18.81 -53.12 24.69
N GLU A 34 -17.52 -53.39 24.83
CA GLU A 34 -16.45 -53.13 23.87
C GLU A 34 -16.63 -53.96 22.60
N LYS A 35 -16.52 -53.31 21.44
CA LYS A 35 -16.05 -53.98 20.22
C LYS A 35 -15.13 -53.05 19.44
N ASN A 36 -13.83 -53.30 19.57
CA ASN A 36 -12.84 -52.87 18.60
C ASN A 36 -13.28 -53.38 17.21
N LEU A 37 -13.61 -52.45 16.32
CA LEU A 37 -13.54 -52.68 14.88
C LEU A 37 -12.48 -51.76 14.32
N ASP A 38 -11.39 -52.41 13.95
CA ASP A 38 -10.22 -51.86 13.29
C ASP A 38 -10.60 -51.36 11.89
N GLY A 39 -10.02 -50.23 11.46
CA GLY A 39 -9.89 -49.94 10.02
C GLY A 39 -10.64 -48.75 9.42
N ALA A 40 -10.95 -47.69 10.18
CA ALA A 40 -11.29 -46.39 9.59
C ALA A 40 -10.27 -45.33 10.04
N ALA A 41 -9.46 -44.84 9.10
CA ALA A 41 -8.50 -43.78 9.35
C ALA A 41 -9.25 -42.54 9.87
N LYS A 42 -9.16 -42.30 11.19
CA LYS A 42 -9.73 -41.13 11.84
C LYS A 42 -9.08 -39.90 11.21
N PRO A 43 -9.84 -38.93 10.66
CA PRO A 43 -9.23 -37.74 10.08
C PRO A 43 -8.44 -37.05 11.19
N LYS A 44 -7.15 -36.84 10.96
CA LYS A 44 -6.29 -36.09 11.88
C LYS A 44 -6.77 -34.64 11.86
N VAL A 45 -7.64 -34.29 12.81
CA VAL A 45 -8.11 -32.92 13.00
C VAL A 45 -6.95 -32.11 13.56
N VAL A 46 -6.25 -31.41 12.67
CA VAL A 46 -5.21 -30.45 13.05
C VAL A 46 -5.90 -29.14 13.37
N ARG A 47 -5.92 -28.77 14.65
CA ARG A 47 -6.35 -27.45 15.09
C ARG A 47 -5.22 -26.48 14.75
N LEU A 48 -5.46 -25.60 13.78
CA LEU A 48 -4.51 -24.58 13.36
C LEU A 48 -4.38 -23.51 14.45
N GLU A 49 -3.19 -22.93 14.55
CA GLU A 49 -2.93 -21.80 15.42
C GLU A 49 -3.68 -20.57 14.90
N GLN A 50 -4.31 -19.83 15.80
CA GLN A 50 -5.01 -18.61 15.45
C GLN A 50 -3.98 -17.53 15.13
N VAL A 51 -3.89 -17.15 13.86
CA VAL A 51 -3.11 -16.00 13.43
C VAL A 51 -3.99 -14.76 13.53
N GLU A 52 -3.65 -13.86 14.44
CA GLU A 52 -4.29 -12.55 14.55
C GLU A 52 -3.60 -11.58 13.57
N VAL A 53 -4.33 -11.14 12.55
CA VAL A 53 -3.86 -10.12 11.61
C VAL A 53 -4.33 -8.78 12.13
N GLN A 54 -3.40 -7.96 12.63
CA GLN A 54 -3.68 -6.56 12.91
C GLN A 54 -3.45 -5.74 11.65
N ALA A 55 -4.50 -5.04 11.20
CA ALA A 55 -4.36 -4.07 10.14
C ALA A 55 -3.71 -2.80 10.70
N ASP A 56 -2.66 -2.34 10.04
CA ASP A 56 -2.10 -1.03 10.30
C ASP A 56 -2.99 0.01 9.61
N TYR A 57 -3.81 0.71 10.40
CA TYR A 57 -4.68 1.78 9.91
C TYR A 57 -3.98 3.14 9.91
N ASP A 58 -2.70 3.20 10.31
CA ASP A 58 -1.87 4.41 10.22
C ASP A 58 -1.14 4.51 8.86
N VAL A 59 -1.70 3.89 7.82
CA VAL A 59 -1.43 4.33 6.45
C VAL A 59 -2.15 5.67 6.31
N GLN A 60 -1.48 6.74 6.76
CA GLN A 60 -1.74 8.11 6.29
C GLN A 60 -2.06 7.99 4.81
N THR A 61 -3.33 8.14 4.46
CA THR A 61 -3.76 8.01 3.07
C THR A 61 -3.00 9.09 2.34
N ARG A 62 -1.91 8.72 1.64
CA ARG A 62 -1.06 9.67 0.95
C ARG A 62 -2.01 10.41 0.03
N LEU A 63 -2.20 11.69 0.32
CA LEU A 63 -3.09 12.52 -0.46
C LEU A 63 -2.58 12.43 -1.91
N PRO A 64 -3.46 12.38 -2.92
CA PRO A 64 -3.05 12.39 -4.32
C PRO A 64 -2.39 13.72 -4.73
N PHE A 65 -2.05 14.57 -3.76
CA PHE A 65 -1.52 15.92 -3.92
C PHE A 65 -0.26 16.05 -3.07
N LEU A 66 0.68 16.84 -3.58
CA LEU A 66 1.88 17.21 -2.83
C LEU A 66 1.53 18.09 -1.61
N PRO A 67 2.34 18.05 -0.54
CA PRO A 67 2.19 18.96 0.59
C PRO A 67 2.39 20.42 0.15
N ASP A 68 1.72 21.34 0.85
CA ASP A 68 1.74 22.78 0.54
C ASP A 68 3.16 23.37 0.45
N VAL A 69 4.07 22.88 1.30
CA VAL A 69 5.47 23.29 1.36
C VAL A 69 6.36 22.07 1.55
N GLU A 70 7.37 21.93 0.72
CA GLU A 70 8.38 20.88 0.78
C GLU A 70 9.78 21.46 0.56
N GLY A 71 10.57 21.59 1.63
CA GLY A 71 11.87 22.25 1.57
C GLY A 71 11.76 23.70 1.05
N THR A 72 12.24 23.93 -0.16
CA THR A 72 12.15 25.23 -0.87
C THR A 72 11.01 25.29 -1.90
N ARG A 73 10.30 24.18 -2.12
CA ARG A 73 9.20 24.08 -3.08
C ARG A 73 7.90 24.50 -2.40
N ILE A 74 7.21 25.45 -3.03
CA ILE A 74 5.88 25.90 -2.60
C ILE A 74 4.86 25.38 -3.61
N ASN A 75 4.01 24.46 -3.16
CA ASN A 75 2.95 23.83 -3.95
C ASN A 75 1.56 24.38 -3.62
N ALA A 76 1.43 25.13 -2.52
CA ALA A 76 0.19 25.79 -2.13
C ALA A 76 -0.43 26.59 -3.30
N GLY A 77 -1.69 26.31 -3.62
CA GLY A 77 -2.42 26.94 -4.72
C GLY A 77 -2.10 26.42 -6.13
N LYS A 78 -1.12 25.52 -6.29
CA LYS A 78 -0.85 24.82 -7.54
C LYS A 78 -1.67 23.53 -7.60
N ARG A 79 -1.98 23.09 -8.83
CA ARG A 79 -2.63 21.80 -9.06
C ARG A 79 -1.53 20.76 -9.26
N THR A 80 -1.29 19.98 -8.22
CA THR A 80 -0.30 18.89 -8.19
C THR A 80 -1.01 17.54 -8.31
N SER A 81 -0.27 16.48 -8.64
CA SER A 81 -0.78 15.11 -8.60
C SER A 81 0.36 14.19 -8.22
N ASN A 82 0.22 13.41 -7.16
CA ASN A 82 1.26 12.50 -6.70
C ASN A 82 0.85 11.04 -6.93
N ILE A 83 1.75 10.27 -7.53
CA ILE A 83 1.61 8.84 -7.79
C ILE A 83 2.75 8.12 -7.08
N ASP A 84 2.41 7.26 -6.12
CA ASP A 84 3.37 6.42 -5.40
C ASP A 84 3.41 5.04 -6.06
N ALA A 85 4.58 4.65 -6.57
CA ALA A 85 4.77 3.43 -7.34
C ALA A 85 4.53 2.17 -6.49
N HIS A 86 4.65 2.26 -5.16
CA HIS A 86 4.42 1.13 -4.26
C HIS A 86 2.97 0.63 -4.28
N TYR A 87 2.02 1.51 -4.61
CA TYR A 87 0.60 1.16 -4.70
C TYR A 87 0.16 0.75 -6.10
N LEU A 88 1.05 0.84 -7.10
CA LEU A 88 0.75 0.45 -8.46
C LEU A 88 1.05 -1.04 -8.68
N PRO A 89 0.27 -1.74 -9.51
CA PRO A 89 0.62 -3.09 -9.94
C PRO A 89 1.90 -3.07 -10.77
N GLU A 90 2.62 -4.19 -10.77
CA GLU A 90 3.83 -4.38 -11.56
C GLU A 90 3.57 -4.04 -13.05
N MET A 91 4.41 -3.17 -13.59
CA MET A 91 4.33 -2.73 -14.98
C MET A 91 5.30 -3.52 -15.84
N LYS A 92 4.82 -3.94 -17.00
CA LYS A 92 5.65 -4.55 -18.03
C LYS A 92 5.97 -3.51 -19.09
N ASP A 93 7.20 -3.56 -19.61
CA ASP A 93 7.65 -2.79 -20.76
C ASP A 93 7.47 -1.26 -20.62
N ASP A 94 7.65 -0.71 -19.41
CA ASP A 94 7.53 0.73 -19.13
C ASP A 94 6.22 1.36 -19.63
N ASN A 95 5.10 0.70 -19.34
CA ASN A 95 3.78 1.17 -19.76
C ASN A 95 3.31 2.42 -18.98
N TRP A 96 3.61 3.60 -19.52
CA TRP A 96 3.21 4.91 -18.97
C TRP A 96 1.70 5.13 -18.88
N ARG A 97 0.90 4.48 -19.73
CA ARG A 97 -0.57 4.57 -19.67
C ARG A 97 -1.09 3.92 -18.39
N GLN A 98 -0.47 2.84 -17.95
CA GLN A 98 -0.82 2.18 -16.70
C GLN A 98 -0.37 3.02 -15.49
N LEU A 99 0.83 3.61 -15.57
CA LEU A 99 1.38 4.45 -14.49
C LEU A 99 0.53 5.69 -14.22
N THR A 100 0.09 6.36 -15.29
CA THR A 100 -0.61 7.65 -15.21
C THR A 100 -2.13 7.54 -15.20
N ALA A 101 -2.68 6.33 -15.12
CA ALA A 101 -4.12 6.07 -15.18
C ALA A 101 -4.92 6.78 -14.05
N THR A 102 -4.28 7.02 -12.91
CA THR A 102 -4.89 7.67 -11.75
C THR A 102 -4.78 9.20 -11.79
N THR A 103 -3.99 9.76 -12.71
CA THR A 103 -3.73 11.20 -12.78
C THR A 103 -4.82 11.91 -13.58
N PRO A 104 -5.56 12.85 -12.97
CA PRO A 104 -6.64 13.53 -13.66
C PRO A 104 -6.10 14.50 -14.74
N GLY A 105 -6.66 14.39 -15.94
CA GLY A 105 -6.38 15.32 -17.05
C GLY A 105 -5.06 15.09 -17.77
N LEU A 106 -4.32 14.02 -17.42
CA LEU A 106 -3.17 13.51 -18.15
C LEU A 106 -3.62 12.37 -19.07
N VAL A 107 -3.16 12.41 -20.32
CA VAL A 107 -3.50 11.43 -21.34
C VAL A 107 -2.24 11.05 -22.09
N VAL A 108 -1.89 9.77 -22.03
CA VAL A 108 -0.81 9.19 -22.84
C VAL A 108 -1.45 8.67 -24.14
N PRO A 109 -1.06 9.11 -25.34
CA PRO A 109 -1.44 8.44 -26.60
C PRO A 109 -0.62 7.17 -26.82
N ASP A 110 -1.19 6.19 -27.52
CA ASP A 110 -0.44 4.98 -27.92
C ASP A 110 0.37 5.34 -29.16
N GLU A 111 1.69 5.38 -29.02
CA GLU A 111 2.61 5.66 -30.11
C GLU A 111 3.50 4.44 -30.35
N SER A 112 3.81 4.15 -31.62
CA SER A 112 4.67 3.02 -32.00
C SER A 112 6.16 3.35 -31.88
N THR A 113 6.50 4.62 -31.66
CA THR A 113 7.88 5.07 -31.50
C THR A 113 8.32 4.93 -30.05
N PRO A 114 9.61 4.71 -29.77
CA PRO A 114 10.12 4.63 -28.39
C PRO A 114 10.06 5.97 -27.64
N LEU A 115 9.68 7.05 -28.33
CA LEU A 115 9.62 8.39 -27.77
C LEU A 115 8.26 8.61 -27.11
N PRO A 116 8.25 9.05 -25.85
CA PRO A 116 7.03 9.13 -25.09
C PRO A 116 6.30 10.45 -25.34
N SER A 117 4.99 10.36 -25.47
CA SER A 117 4.10 11.49 -25.72
C SER A 117 3.12 11.61 -24.54
N PHE A 118 2.82 12.82 -24.07
CA PHE A 118 1.85 13.05 -23.00
C PHE A 118 1.07 14.34 -23.28
N ALA A 119 -0.25 14.24 -23.29
CA ALA A 119 -1.13 15.40 -23.30
C ALA A 119 -1.61 15.70 -21.89
N TYR A 120 -1.56 16.97 -21.49
CA TYR A 120 -2.18 17.43 -20.27
C TYR A 120 -3.10 18.60 -20.59
N ARG A 121 -4.36 18.53 -20.15
CA ARG A 121 -5.34 19.64 -20.29
C ARG A 121 -5.46 20.26 -21.70
N GLY A 122 -5.25 19.45 -22.74
CA GLY A 122 -5.38 19.88 -24.14
C GLY A 122 -4.13 20.48 -24.78
N PHE A 123 -2.97 20.46 -24.10
CA PHE A 123 -1.68 20.72 -24.74
C PHE A 123 -1.29 19.59 -25.69
N ASP A 124 -0.48 19.92 -26.69
CA ASP A 124 -0.03 18.98 -27.71
C ASP A 124 0.82 17.86 -27.08
N PRO A 125 0.47 16.58 -27.31
CA PRO A 125 1.16 15.47 -26.67
C PRO A 125 2.54 15.18 -27.22
N HIS A 126 2.90 15.73 -28.39
CA HIS A 126 4.02 15.24 -29.18
C HIS A 126 5.34 15.36 -28.40
N ARG A 127 5.91 14.22 -28.02
CA ARG A 127 7.27 14.09 -27.46
C ARG A 127 7.54 15.00 -26.25
N LEU A 128 6.49 15.31 -25.49
CA LEU A 128 6.57 16.19 -24.33
C LEU A 128 7.10 17.61 -24.63
N GLN A 129 7.03 18.08 -25.88
CA GLN A 129 7.60 19.38 -26.29
C GLN A 129 7.03 20.60 -25.54
N SER A 130 5.80 20.47 -25.01
CA SER A 130 5.12 21.52 -24.24
C SER A 130 5.33 21.40 -22.73
N PHE A 131 6.08 20.39 -22.28
CA PHE A 131 6.21 20.02 -20.87
C PHE A 131 7.66 20.05 -20.42
N GLN A 132 7.83 20.49 -19.18
CA GLN A 132 9.08 20.36 -18.47
C GLN A 132 9.07 19.03 -17.72
N VAL A 133 9.93 18.09 -18.11
CA VAL A 133 10.10 16.81 -17.39
C VAL A 133 11.35 16.89 -16.55
N LEU A 134 11.22 16.52 -15.28
CA LEU A 134 12.34 16.51 -14.34
C LEU A 134 12.52 15.12 -13.76
N GLU A 135 13.77 14.68 -13.69
CA GLU A 135 14.21 13.50 -12.97
C GLU A 135 15.00 14.00 -11.76
N ASP A 136 14.56 13.68 -10.55
CA ASP A 136 15.15 14.17 -9.29
C ASP A 136 15.33 15.70 -9.21
N GLY A 137 14.44 16.44 -9.88
CA GLY A 137 14.48 17.91 -9.95
C GLY A 137 15.44 18.48 -11.01
N ILE A 138 16.05 17.64 -11.84
CA ILE A 138 16.93 18.03 -12.94
C ILE A 138 16.18 17.86 -14.27
N PRO A 139 16.18 18.88 -15.16
CA PRO A 139 15.55 18.76 -16.47
C PRO A 139 16.26 17.70 -17.33
N ILE A 140 15.49 16.80 -17.94
CA ILE A 140 16.04 15.70 -18.75
C ILE A 140 16.03 15.97 -20.27
N GLN A 141 15.39 17.06 -20.71
CA GLN A 141 15.37 17.42 -22.12
C GLN A 141 16.73 17.92 -22.57
N ALA A 142 17.04 17.74 -23.86
CA ALA A 142 18.34 18.12 -24.42
C ALA A 142 18.58 19.64 -24.37
N ASP A 143 17.55 20.44 -24.65
CA ASP A 143 17.57 21.90 -24.53
C ASP A 143 16.16 22.43 -24.30
N MET A 144 15.97 23.27 -23.28
CA MET A 144 14.65 23.80 -22.90
C MET A 144 14.06 24.79 -23.93
N ILE A 145 14.87 25.33 -24.86
CA ILE A 145 14.42 26.32 -25.85
C ILE A 145 14.46 25.76 -27.27
N GLY A 146 15.60 25.22 -27.72
CA GLY A 146 15.79 24.78 -29.10
C GLY A 146 15.25 23.39 -29.40
N TYR A 147 15.30 22.48 -28.43
CA TYR A 147 14.88 21.08 -28.55
C TYR A 147 14.17 20.61 -27.27
N PRO A 148 12.98 21.17 -26.95
CA PRO A 148 12.28 20.93 -25.68
C PRO A 148 11.65 19.53 -25.58
N GLU A 149 11.92 18.64 -26.52
CA GLU A 149 11.40 17.27 -26.52
C GLU A 149 12.18 16.37 -25.56
N ALA A 150 11.46 15.46 -24.89
CA ALA A 150 12.06 14.46 -24.03
C ALA A 150 12.41 13.21 -24.86
N TYR A 151 13.70 13.02 -25.14
CA TYR A 151 14.20 11.88 -25.93
C TYR A 151 14.26 10.56 -25.17
N TYR A 152 14.16 10.61 -23.85
CA TYR A 152 14.11 9.44 -23.00
C TYR A 152 13.19 9.73 -21.81
N LEU A 153 12.70 8.66 -21.20
CA LEU A 153 12.18 8.70 -19.84
C LEU A 153 12.91 7.66 -19.00
N PRO A 154 13.05 7.92 -17.69
CA PRO A 154 13.61 6.92 -16.79
C PRO A 154 12.72 5.66 -16.81
N PRO A 155 13.32 4.47 -16.67
CA PRO A 155 12.54 3.24 -16.59
C PRO A 155 11.61 3.29 -15.38
N THR A 156 10.43 2.67 -15.49
CA THR A 156 9.39 2.71 -14.45
C THR A 156 9.72 1.85 -13.23
N TYR A 157 10.55 0.82 -13.40
CA TYR A 157 10.90 -0.14 -12.35
C TYR A 157 11.63 0.45 -11.12
N PRO A 158 12.66 1.32 -11.27
CA PRO A 158 13.31 1.97 -10.13
C PRO A 158 12.58 3.21 -9.58
N MET A 159 11.46 3.64 -10.19
CA MET A 159 10.78 4.86 -9.77
C MET A 159 10.02 4.64 -8.47
N GLU A 160 10.22 5.52 -7.49
CA GLU A 160 9.48 5.50 -6.23
C GLU A 160 8.18 6.31 -6.33
N THR A 161 8.24 7.47 -6.98
CA THR A 161 7.14 8.44 -6.99
C THR A 161 7.18 9.29 -8.27
N MET A 162 6.01 9.73 -8.75
CA MET A 162 5.83 10.70 -9.83
C MET A 162 4.92 11.83 -9.36
N GLU A 163 5.34 13.09 -9.57
CA GLU A 163 4.66 14.31 -9.10
C GLU A 163 4.26 15.29 -10.21
#